data_AF-A0A947JJ37-F1
#
_entry.id   AF-A0A947JJ37-F1
#
_cell.length_a   1.000
_cell.length_b   1.000
_cell.length_c   1.000
_cell.angle_alpha   90.00
_cell.angle_beta   90.00
_cell.angle_gamma   90.00
#
_symmetry.space_group_name_H-M   'P 1'
#
loop_
_entity.id
_entity.type
_entity.pdbx_description
1 polymer ?
#
loop_
_entity_poly.entity_id
_entity_poly.type
_entity_poly.pdbx_seq_one_letter_code
_entity_poly.pdbx_strand_id
1 'polypeptide(L)'
;MVWLTQNPQTAAGRELRAIVSALLLVCTAAQRDAWLKSLRSWETRHSDFLKERTHGESRWWYTHRRLRAVRSLLKNAAPDLFRYVDNPAVPRTSNHVEGGLNSRIKELLRSHRGLSKNQRLALVCWYLDSRRKSTRNVR
;
A
#
# COMPACT_ATOMS: atom_id res chain seq x y z
N MET A 1 6.64 -0.20 -6.32
CA MET A 1 7.09 -0.62 -4.97
C MET A 1 8.47 -0.03 -4.71
N VAL A 2 8.57 1.04 -3.93
CA VAL A 2 9.84 1.78 -3.72
C VAL A 2 10.71 1.16 -2.61
N TRP A 3 10.14 0.32 -1.76
CA TRP A 3 10.80 -0.11 -0.50
C TRP A 3 11.35 -1.54 -0.50
N LEU A 4 10.93 -2.39 -1.44
CA LEU A 4 11.52 -3.71 -1.69
C LEU A 4 12.38 -3.62 -2.96
N THR A 5 13.67 -3.88 -2.82
CA THR A 5 14.58 -4.04 -3.97
C THR A 5 14.04 -5.13 -4.91
N GLN A 6 14.17 -4.94 -6.22
CA GLN A 6 13.72 -5.95 -7.20
C GLN A 6 14.51 -7.26 -7.11
N ASN A 7 15.79 -7.18 -6.76
CA ASN A 7 16.67 -8.31 -6.50
C ASN A 7 17.26 -8.25 -5.06
N PRO A 8 16.49 -8.67 -4.04
CA PRO A 8 16.99 -8.72 -2.68
C PRO A 8 18.04 -9.83 -2.53
N GLN A 9 19.22 -9.47 -2.00
CA GLN A 9 20.33 -10.41 -1.79
C GLN A 9 20.11 -11.30 -0.56
N THR A 10 19.39 -10.80 0.45
CA THR A 10 19.14 -11.53 1.70
C THR A 10 18.00 -12.54 1.56
N ALA A 11 18.08 -13.67 2.26
CA ALA A 11 17.00 -14.67 2.29
C ALA A 11 15.68 -14.05 2.78
N ALA A 12 15.73 -13.29 3.87
CA ALA A 12 14.58 -12.57 4.42
C ALA A 12 13.92 -11.64 3.39
N GLY A 13 14.73 -10.93 2.58
CA GLY A 13 14.24 -10.04 1.54
C GLY A 13 13.59 -10.78 0.36
N ARG A 14 14.18 -11.91 -0.06
CA ARG A 14 13.61 -12.78 -1.12
C ARG A 14 12.27 -13.36 -0.71
N GLU A 15 12.19 -13.91 0.50
CA GLU A 15 10.95 -14.47 1.04
C GLU A 15 9.87 -13.39 1.18
N LEU A 16 10.19 -12.20 1.72
CA LEU A 16 9.21 -11.12 1.84
C LEU A 16 8.70 -10.66 0.48
N ARG A 17 9.59 -10.58 -0.52
CA ARG A 17 9.18 -10.26 -1.89
C ARG A 17 8.19 -11.29 -2.44
N ALA A 18 8.43 -12.58 -2.22
CA ALA A 18 7.52 -13.63 -2.65
C ALA A 18 6.13 -13.50 -1.98
N ILE A 19 6.09 -13.24 -0.67
CA ILE A 19 4.85 -12.98 0.08
C ILE A 19 4.12 -11.78 -0.52
N VAL A 20 4.84 -10.68 -0.76
CA VAL A 20 4.25 -9.47 -1.36
C VAL A 20 3.73 -9.70 -2.77
N SER A 21 4.41 -10.50 -3.59
CA SER A 21 3.93 -10.87 -4.93
C SER A 21 2.67 -11.75 -4.87
N ALA A 22 2.62 -12.68 -3.92
CA ALA A 22 1.46 -13.55 -3.70
C ALA A 22 0.19 -12.77 -3.30
N LEU A 23 0.33 -11.53 -2.82
CA LEU A 23 -0.80 -10.66 -2.50
C LEU A 23 -1.77 -10.50 -3.69
N LEU A 24 -1.24 -10.44 -4.91
CA LEU A 24 -2.03 -10.24 -6.13
C LEU A 24 -2.85 -11.47 -6.54
N LEU A 25 -2.57 -12.63 -5.95
CA LEU A 25 -3.16 -13.93 -6.28
C LEU A 25 -4.28 -14.35 -5.31
N VAL A 26 -4.49 -13.59 -4.23
CA VAL A 26 -5.51 -13.91 -3.24
C VAL A 26 -6.89 -13.52 -3.77
N CYS A 27 -7.79 -14.49 -3.86
CA CYS A 27 -9.17 -14.30 -4.29
C CYS A 27 -10.20 -14.91 -3.33
N THR A 28 -9.76 -15.71 -2.35
CA THR A 28 -10.63 -16.46 -1.43
C THR A 28 -10.20 -16.29 0.02
N ALA A 29 -11.12 -16.56 0.96
CA ALA A 29 -10.84 -16.49 2.39
C ALA A 29 -9.72 -17.46 2.81
N ALA A 30 -9.72 -18.69 2.26
CA ALA A 30 -8.65 -19.65 2.51
C ALA A 30 -7.27 -19.16 2.05
N GLN A 31 -7.20 -18.53 0.86
CA GLN A 31 -5.95 -17.95 0.36
C GLN A 31 -5.50 -16.74 1.21
N ARG A 32 -6.44 -15.91 1.66
CA ARG A 32 -6.16 -14.81 2.61
C ARG A 32 -5.52 -15.36 3.89
N ASP A 33 -6.12 -16.37 4.49
CA ASP A 33 -5.66 -16.92 5.76
C ASP A 33 -4.29 -17.60 5.61
N ALA A 34 -4.06 -18.30 4.50
CA ALA A 34 -2.76 -18.85 4.14
C ALA A 34 -1.69 -17.75 3.93
N TRP A 35 -2.06 -16.63 3.31
CA TRP A 35 -1.17 -15.49 3.12
C TRP A 35 -0.81 -14.83 4.47
N LEU A 36 -1.79 -14.60 5.33
CA LEU A 36 -1.58 -14.04 6.67
C LEU A 36 -0.68 -14.95 7.52
N LYS A 37 -0.90 -16.26 7.45
CA LYS A 37 -0.04 -17.25 8.11
C LYS A 37 1.39 -17.17 7.57
N SER A 38 1.57 -17.09 6.25
CA SER A 38 2.89 -16.95 5.63
C SER A 38 3.63 -15.71 6.10
N LEU A 39 2.94 -14.56 6.18
CA LEU A 39 3.51 -13.31 6.71
C LEU A 39 3.93 -13.45 8.17
N ARG A 40 3.08 -14.04 9.02
CA ARG A 40 3.40 -14.27 10.44
C ARG A 40 4.59 -15.21 10.61
N SER A 41 4.61 -16.33 9.89
CA SER A 41 5.72 -17.30 9.93
C SER A 41 7.03 -16.68 9.48
N TRP A 42 7.01 -15.85 8.43
CA TRP A 42 8.19 -15.11 7.98
C TRP A 42 8.68 -14.13 9.05
N GLU A 43 7.78 -13.40 9.71
CA GLU A 43 8.13 -12.45 10.77
C GLU A 43 8.78 -13.14 11.96
N THR A 44 8.25 -14.31 12.37
CA THR A 44 8.83 -15.11 13.45
C THR A 44 10.21 -15.66 13.05
N ARG A 45 10.34 -16.21 11.84
CA ARG A 45 11.61 -16.80 11.36
C ARG A 45 12.74 -15.78 11.29
N HIS A 46 12.44 -14.57 10.83
CA HIS A 46 13.43 -13.52 10.62
C HIS A 46 13.43 -12.46 11.74
N SER A 47 12.85 -12.77 12.92
CA SER A 47 12.69 -11.78 13.98
C SER A 47 14.01 -11.20 14.47
N ASP A 48 15.03 -12.04 14.61
CA ASP A 48 16.33 -11.64 15.15
C ASP A 48 17.15 -10.92 14.08
N PHE A 49 17.11 -11.41 12.84
CA PHE A 49 17.63 -10.69 11.67
C PHE A 49 17.06 -9.26 11.59
N LEU A 50 15.74 -9.09 11.75
CA LEU A 50 15.11 -7.76 11.74
C LEU A 50 15.50 -6.87 12.93
N LYS A 51 16.01 -7.43 14.02
CA LYS A 51 16.49 -6.69 15.20
C LYS A 51 17.95 -6.27 15.10
N GLU A 52 18.70 -6.78 14.12
CA GLU A 52 20.10 -6.42 13.90
C GLU A 52 20.30 -4.89 13.82
N ARG A 53 21.38 -4.43 14.44
CA ARG A 53 21.71 -3.01 14.58
C ARG A 53 23.11 -2.76 14.03
N THR A 54 23.23 -1.69 13.26
CA THR A 54 24.52 -1.11 12.86
C THR A 54 24.81 0.05 13.80
N HIS A 55 26.02 0.06 14.36
CA HIS A 55 26.49 1.09 15.26
C HIS A 55 27.40 2.06 14.49
N GLY A 56 27.10 3.35 14.53
CA GLY A 56 28.02 4.42 14.15
C GLY A 56 28.65 5.05 15.40
N GLU A 57 29.49 6.05 15.19
CA GLU A 57 30.31 6.68 16.25
C GLU A 57 29.50 7.22 17.45
N SER A 58 28.31 7.76 17.21
CA SER A 58 27.46 8.38 18.27
C SER A 58 26.03 7.84 18.33
N ARG A 59 25.63 7.00 17.36
CA ARG A 59 24.26 6.48 17.26
C ARG A 59 24.23 5.13 16.58
N TRP A 60 23.22 4.33 16.92
CA TRP A 60 22.92 3.08 16.24
C TRP A 60 21.66 3.21 15.38
N TRP A 61 21.49 2.28 14.46
CA TRP A 61 20.24 2.11 13.72
C TRP A 61 20.00 0.66 13.33
N TYR A 62 18.75 0.30 13.06
CA TYR A 62 18.44 -1.01 12.50
C TYR A 62 19.11 -1.18 11.14
N THR A 63 19.81 -2.30 10.94
CA THR A 63 20.51 -2.60 9.69
C THR A 63 19.52 -2.72 8.53
N HIS A 64 18.38 -3.40 8.76
CA HIS A 64 17.40 -3.72 7.71
C HIS A 64 16.20 -2.77 7.67
N ARG A 65 16.44 -1.45 7.70
CA ARG A 65 15.37 -0.43 7.81
C ARG A 65 14.26 -0.58 6.78
N ARG A 66 14.62 -0.78 5.50
CA ARG A 66 13.66 -0.91 4.40
C ARG A 66 12.76 -2.13 4.57
N LEU A 67 13.35 -3.27 4.94
CA LEU A 67 12.61 -4.51 5.16
C LEU A 67 11.63 -4.38 6.33
N ARG A 68 12.07 -3.73 7.42
CA ARG A 68 11.19 -3.41 8.56
C ARG A 68 10.04 -2.47 8.18
N ALA A 69 10.30 -1.47 7.34
CA ALA A 69 9.26 -0.54 6.87
C ALA A 69 8.18 -1.28 6.07
N VAL A 70 8.58 -2.18 5.17
CA VAL A 70 7.65 -3.01 4.39
C VAL A 70 6.86 -3.95 5.29
N ARG A 71 7.53 -4.64 6.23
CA ARG A 71 6.86 -5.49 7.23
C ARG A 71 5.81 -4.69 8.00
N SER A 72 6.15 -3.50 8.48
CA SER A 72 5.21 -2.66 9.25
C SER A 72 4.04 -2.20 8.39
N LEU A 73 4.28 -1.83 7.13
CA LEU A 73 3.22 -1.47 6.18
C LEU A 73 2.23 -2.63 5.99
N LEU A 74 2.75 -3.84 5.73
CA LEU A 74 1.91 -5.02 5.53
C LEU A 74 1.14 -5.39 6.80
N LYS A 75 1.80 -5.33 7.96
CA LYS A 75 1.16 -5.63 9.26
C LYS A 75 0.02 -4.67 9.56
N ASN A 76 0.23 -3.37 9.32
CA ASN A 76 -0.79 -2.36 9.54
C ASN A 76 -1.95 -2.48 8.54
N ALA A 77 -1.67 -2.86 7.29
CA ALA A 77 -2.69 -3.05 6.28
C ALA A 77 -3.46 -4.37 6.43
N ALA A 78 -2.85 -5.40 7.03
CA ALA A 78 -3.39 -6.77 7.10
C ALA A 78 -4.88 -6.89 7.51
N PRO A 79 -5.41 -6.11 8.47
CA PRO A 79 -6.83 -6.18 8.85
C PRO A 79 -7.81 -5.84 7.71
N ASP A 80 -7.42 -4.92 6.81
CA ASP A 80 -8.29 -4.42 5.74
C ASP A 80 -7.83 -4.83 4.33
N LEU A 81 -6.63 -5.41 4.22
CA LEU A 81 -5.95 -5.70 2.95
C LEU A 81 -6.78 -6.59 2.01
N PHE A 82 -7.60 -7.48 2.57
CA PHE A 82 -8.40 -8.45 1.85
C PHE A 82 -9.91 -8.21 1.97
N ARG A 83 -10.34 -6.99 2.32
CA ARG A 83 -11.78 -6.69 2.50
C ARG A 83 -12.63 -7.04 1.28
N TYR A 84 -12.07 -6.98 0.07
CA TYR A 84 -12.73 -7.37 -1.18
C TYR A 84 -13.09 -8.86 -1.26
N VAL A 85 -12.44 -9.72 -0.46
CA VAL A 85 -12.74 -11.16 -0.42
C VAL A 85 -14.08 -11.40 0.27
N ASP A 86 -14.37 -10.64 1.34
CA ASP A 86 -15.58 -10.78 2.13
C ASP A 86 -16.71 -9.85 1.67
N ASN A 87 -16.38 -8.79 0.91
CA ASN A 87 -17.33 -7.80 0.43
C ASN A 87 -17.20 -7.56 -1.10
N PRO A 88 -18.13 -8.10 -1.92
CA PRO A 88 -18.14 -7.91 -3.37
C PRO A 88 -18.26 -6.45 -3.83
N ALA A 89 -18.79 -5.55 -2.99
CA ALA A 89 -18.88 -4.13 -3.32
C ALA A 89 -17.51 -3.43 -3.29
N VAL A 90 -16.51 -4.03 -2.64
CA VAL A 90 -15.14 -3.51 -2.60
C VAL A 90 -14.34 -4.14 -3.74
N PRO A 91 -13.88 -3.34 -4.72
CA PRO A 91 -13.10 -3.89 -5.83
C PRO A 91 -11.74 -4.39 -5.34
N ARG A 92 -11.26 -5.48 -5.95
CA ARG A 92 -9.95 -6.08 -5.67
C ARG A 92 -8.76 -5.15 -5.96
N THR A 93 -8.92 -4.22 -6.90
CA THR A 93 -7.86 -3.31 -7.33
C THR A 93 -8.30 -1.87 -7.16
N SER A 94 -7.35 -0.98 -6.84
CA SER A 94 -7.58 0.46 -6.78
C SER A 94 -7.64 1.14 -8.15
N ASN A 95 -7.62 0.37 -9.26
CA ASN A 95 -7.58 0.89 -10.63
C ASN A 95 -8.69 1.91 -10.92
N HIS A 96 -9.90 1.66 -10.43
CA HIS A 96 -11.03 2.58 -10.60
C HIS A 96 -10.76 3.95 -9.94
N VAL A 97 -10.24 3.95 -8.73
CA VAL A 97 -9.94 5.17 -7.96
C VAL A 97 -8.69 5.86 -8.52
N GLU A 98 -7.61 5.12 -8.76
CA GLU A 98 -6.34 5.68 -9.23
C GLU A 98 -6.41 6.17 -10.68
N GLY A 99 -6.98 5.36 -11.58
CA GLY A 99 -7.08 5.65 -12.99
C GLY A 99 -8.25 6.57 -13.36
N GLY A 100 -9.34 6.55 -12.58
CA GLY A 100 -10.52 7.36 -12.82
C GLY A 100 -10.50 8.71 -12.10
N LEU A 101 -10.49 8.69 -10.77
CA LEU A 101 -10.63 9.90 -9.95
C LEU A 101 -9.29 10.59 -9.72
N ASN A 102 -8.31 9.87 -9.19
CA ASN A 102 -7.03 10.46 -8.77
C ASN A 102 -6.21 10.95 -9.96
N SER A 103 -6.24 10.26 -11.11
CA SER A 103 -5.58 10.71 -12.33
C SER A 103 -6.06 12.10 -12.76
N ARG A 104 -7.38 12.32 -12.75
CA ARG A 104 -8.02 13.59 -13.12
C ARG A 104 -7.77 14.68 -12.11
N ILE A 105 -7.81 14.36 -10.82
CA ILE A 105 -7.44 15.30 -9.75
C ILE A 105 -5.97 15.73 -9.91
N LYS A 106 -5.05 14.78 -10.16
CA LYS A 106 -3.63 15.06 -10.39
C LYS A 106 -3.44 15.94 -11.63
N GLU A 107 -4.17 15.67 -12.71
CA GLU A 107 -4.16 16.48 -13.93
C GLU A 107 -4.62 17.92 -13.66
N LEU A 108 -5.75 18.08 -12.99
CA LEU A 108 -6.32 19.38 -12.62
C LEU A 108 -5.33 20.19 -11.75
N LEU A 109 -4.77 19.58 -10.70
CA LEU A 109 -3.76 20.23 -9.85
C LEU A 109 -2.47 20.58 -10.64
N ARG A 110 -2.12 19.76 -11.64
CA ARG A 110 -0.95 19.97 -12.48
C ARG A 110 -1.14 21.09 -13.50
N SER A 111 -2.37 21.36 -13.93
CA SER A 111 -2.72 22.53 -14.76
C SER A 111 -2.78 23.81 -13.92
N HIS A 112 -3.08 23.70 -12.62
CA HIS A 112 -3.22 24.82 -11.69
C HIS A 112 -2.10 24.88 -10.62
N ARG A 113 -0.83 24.71 -11.03
CA ARG A 113 0.31 24.63 -10.09
C ARG A 113 0.52 25.89 -9.25
N GLY A 114 0.09 27.06 -9.75
CA GLY A 114 0.20 28.35 -9.06
C GLY A 114 -0.75 28.52 -7.87
N LEU A 115 -1.69 27.59 -7.66
CA LEU A 115 -2.63 27.69 -6.54
C LEU A 115 -1.97 27.42 -5.19
N SER A 116 -2.35 28.23 -4.21
CA SER A 116 -2.04 27.99 -2.79
C SER A 116 -2.69 26.68 -2.29
N LYS A 117 -2.23 26.18 -1.13
CA LYS A 117 -2.75 24.94 -0.54
C LYS A 117 -4.27 24.97 -0.35
N ASN A 118 -4.83 26.07 0.14
CA ASN A 118 -6.27 26.21 0.39
C ASN A 118 -7.07 26.21 -0.92
N GLN A 119 -6.56 26.88 -1.95
CA GLN A 119 -7.19 26.88 -3.27
C GLN A 119 -7.13 25.50 -3.94
N ARG A 120 -6.02 24.75 -3.78
CA ARG A 120 -5.91 23.37 -4.24
C ARG A 120 -6.94 22.48 -3.54
N LEU A 121 -7.14 22.64 -2.24
CA LEU A 121 -8.15 21.89 -1.50
C LEU A 121 -9.55 22.23 -2.00
N ALA A 122 -9.88 23.52 -2.15
CA ALA A 122 -11.16 23.96 -2.68
C ALA A 122 -11.43 23.40 -4.10
N LEU A 123 -10.41 23.38 -4.96
CA LEU A 123 -10.48 22.82 -6.30
C LEU A 123 -10.76 21.32 -6.29
N VAL A 124 -10.09 20.56 -5.40
CA VAL A 124 -10.34 19.12 -5.23
C VAL A 124 -11.75 18.87 -4.70
N CYS A 125 -12.19 19.63 -3.68
CA CYS A 125 -13.54 19.51 -3.13
C CYS A 125 -14.62 19.81 -4.20
N TRP A 126 -14.45 20.89 -4.96
CA TRP A 126 -15.33 21.23 -6.08
C TRP A 126 -15.38 20.11 -7.12
N TYR A 127 -14.23 19.56 -7.52
CA TYR A 127 -14.17 18.45 -8.47
C TYR A 127 -14.95 17.23 -7.95
N LEU A 128 -14.73 16.83 -6.71
CA LEU A 128 -15.43 15.69 -6.10
C LEU A 128 -16.94 15.94 -5.97
N ASP A 129 -17.36 17.15 -5.59
CA ASP A 129 -18.79 17.50 -5.50
C ASP A 129 -19.48 17.48 -6.87
N SER A 130 -18.81 18.00 -7.91
CA SER A 130 -19.34 17.98 -9.29
C SER A 130 -19.58 16.55 -9.79
N ARG A 131 -18.72 15.60 -9.40
CA ARG A 131 -18.86 14.17 -9.75
C ARG A 131 -20.02 13.50 -9.03
N ARG A 132 -20.34 13.92 -7.80
CA ARG A 132 -21.47 13.40 -7.03
C ARG A 132 -22.82 13.78 -7.65
N LYS A 133 -22.91 14.96 -8.28
CA LYS A 133 -24.15 15.48 -8.90
C LYS A 133 -24.46 14.83 -10.25
N SER A 134 -23.45 14.32 -10.96
CA SER A 134 -23.62 13.71 -12.30
C SER A 134 -24.34 12.35 -12.29
N THR A 135 -24.38 11.64 -11.16
CA THR A 135 -25.00 10.28 -11.07
C THR A 135 -26.48 10.30 -10.72
N ARG A 136 -27.11 11.47 -10.55
CA ARG A 136 -28.56 11.60 -10.30
C ARG A 136 -29.42 11.76 -11.56
N ASN A 137 -28.84 11.69 -12.75
CA ASN A 137 -29.56 11.65 -14.03
C ASN A 137 -29.37 10.29 -14.70
N VAL A 138 -30.00 9.25 -14.16
CA VAL A 138 -30.38 8.08 -14.93
C VAL A 138 -31.88 7.89 -14.70
N ARG A 139 -32.61 7.88 -15.81
CA ARG A 139 -34.07 7.79 -15.93
C ARG A 139 -34.65 6.56 -15.24
#